data_AF-A0A101HHK5-F1
#
_entry.id   AF-A0A101HHK5-F1
#
_cell.length_a   1.000
_cell.length_b   1.000
_cell.length_c   1.000
_cell.angle_alpha   90.00
_cell.angle_beta   90.00
_cell.angle_gamma   90.00
#
_symmetry.space_group_name_H-M   'P 1'
#
loop_
_entity.id
_entity.type
_entity.pdbx_description
1 polymer ?
#
loop_
_entity_poly.entity_id
_entity_poly.type
_entity_poly.pdbx_seq_one_letter_code
_entity_poly.pdbx_strand_id
1 'polypeptide(L)' 'MYSNKELQNRIARIKGQIEGVERMIDEKRDSLDIVQQIVAINSALKKVGIEILKEETSDCVTDQQKFEVLLKNLFKLK' A
#
# COMPACT_ATOMS: atom_id res chain seq x y z
N MET A 1 8.16 -13.94 -8.72
CA MET A 1 8.34 -12.82 -9.66
C MET A 1 6.95 -12.36 -10.06
N TYR A 2 6.49 -11.21 -9.58
CA TYR A 2 5.24 -10.63 -10.05
C TYR A 2 5.51 -9.90 -11.37
N SER A 3 4.54 -9.85 -12.26
CA SER A 3 4.69 -9.00 -13.44
C SER A 3 4.53 -7.54 -13.03
N ASN A 4 5.25 -6.61 -13.66
CA ASN A 4 4.94 -5.16 -13.59
C ASN A 4 3.44 -4.88 -13.77
N LYS A 5 2.74 -5.71 -14.56
CA LYS A 5 1.29 -5.66 -14.77
C LYS A 5 0.48 -5.97 -13.51
N GLU A 6 0.92 -6.88 -12.65
CA GLU A 6 0.23 -7.24 -11.41
C GLU A 6 0.29 -6.11 -10.39
N LEU A 7 1.47 -5.51 -10.20
CA LEU A 7 1.63 -4.31 -9.37
C LEU A 7 0.78 -3.14 -9.89
N GLN A 8 0.81 -2.90 -11.21
CA GLN A 8 -0.04 -1.88 -11.84
C GLN A 8 -1.52 -2.14 -11.57
N ASN A 9 -1.98 -3.38 -11.66
CA ASN A 9 -3.37 -3.75 -11.34
C ASN A 9 -3.71 -3.53 -9.87
N ARG A 10 -2.76 -3.72 -8.94
CA ARG A 10 -2.98 -3.44 -7.51
C ARG A 10 -3.07 -1.94 -7.24
N ILE A 11 -2.15 -1.17 -7.83
CA ILE A 11 -2.18 0.30 -7.76
C ILE A 11 -3.46 0.87 -8.36
N ALA A 12 -3.91 0.36 -9.51
CA ALA A 12 -5.17 0.79 -10.14
C ALA A 12 -6.38 0.56 -9.22
N ARG A 13 -6.43 -0.58 -8.51
CA ARG A 13 -7.48 -0.83 -7.50
C ARG A 13 -7.41 0.15 -6.34
N ILE A 14 -6.22 0.41 -5.81
CA ILE A 14 -6.01 1.37 -4.72
C ILE A 14 -6.46 2.77 -5.15
N LYS A 15 -6.16 3.19 -6.38
CA LYS A 15 -6.64 4.45 -6.94
C LYS A 15 -8.17 4.53 -6.91
N GLY A 16 -8.87 3.49 -7.37
CA GLY A 16 -10.33 3.44 -7.31
C GLY A 16 -10.89 3.47 -5.88
N GLN A 17 -10.16 2.93 -4.89
CA GLN A 17 -10.54 3.07 -3.48
C GLN A 17 -10.39 4.51 -2.98
N ILE A 18 -9.33 5.23 -3.39
CA ILE A 18 -9.12 6.65 -3.05
C ILE A 18 -10.23 7.51 -3.66
N GLU A 19 -10.55 7.30 -4.95
CA GLU A 19 -11.68 7.95 -5.62
C GLU A 19 -13.03 7.59 -4.96
N GLY A 20 -13.13 6.40 -4.35
CA GLY A 20 -14.26 6.01 -3.51
C GLY A 20 -14.35 6.85 -2.23
N VAL A 21 -13.23 7.03 -1.52
CA VAL A 21 -13.17 7.86 -0.30
C VAL A 21 -13.53 9.31 -0.58
N GLU A 22 -13.03 9.89 -1.68
CA GLU A 22 -13.37 11.25 -2.10
C GLU A 22 -14.89 11.41 -2.25
N ARG A 23 -15.54 10.50 -2.98
CA ARG A 23 -17.00 10.50 -3.11
C ARG A 23 -17.72 10.30 -1.78
N MET A 24 -17.20 9.46 -0.89
CA MET A 24 -17.80 9.27 0.44
C MET A 24 -17.79 10.54 1.28
N ILE A 25 -16.74 11.36 1.14
CA ILE A 25 -16.63 12.67 1.80
C ILE A 25 -17.66 13.63 1.21
N ASP A 26 -17.75 13.71 -0.13
CA ASP A 26 -18.73 14.56 -0.82
C ASP A 26 -20.18 14.20 -0.48
N GLU A 27 -20.45 12.89 -0.36
CA GLU A 27 -21.74 12.33 0.06
C GLU A 27 -22.02 12.49 1.57
N LYS A 28 -21.08 13.04 2.35
CA LYS A 28 -21.17 13.17 3.81
C LYS A 28 -21.51 11.85 4.52
N ARG A 29 -20.87 10.76 4.08
CA ARG A 29 -20.98 9.43 4.71
C ARG A 29 -20.51 9.47 6.17
N ASP A 30 -20.86 8.44 6.92
CA ASP A 30 -20.41 8.28 8.30
C ASP A 30 -18.87 8.26 8.38
N SER A 31 -18.34 8.96 9.39
CA SER A 31 -16.89 9.10 9.57
C SER A 31 -16.20 7.76 9.83
N LEU A 32 -16.87 6.81 10.50
CA LEU A 32 -16.35 5.48 10.76
C LEU A 32 -16.18 4.69 9.45
N ASP A 33 -17.16 4.77 8.55
CA ASP A 33 -17.10 4.11 7.24
C ASP A 33 -15.94 4.64 6.40
N ILE A 34 -15.74 5.97 6.39
CA ILE A 34 -14.62 6.62 5.69
C ILE A 34 -13.28 6.13 6.28
N VAL A 35 -13.14 6.13 7.61
CA VAL A 35 -11.93 5.64 8.28
C VAL A 35 -11.68 4.17 7.96
N GLN A 36 -12.73 3.34 7.90
CA GLN A 36 -12.59 1.93 7.54
C GLN A 36 -12.04 1.75 6.12
N GLN A 37 -12.49 2.56 5.15
CA GLN A 37 -11.93 2.53 3.80
C GLN A 37 -10.46 2.98 3.78
N ILE A 38 -10.10 4.01 4.54
CA ILE A 38 -8.70 4.46 4.66
C ILE A 38 -7.81 3.34 5.24
N VAL A 39 -8.29 2.60 6.23
CA VAL A 39 -7.57 1.43 6.79
C VAL A 39 -7.40 0.32 5.74
N ALA A 40 -8.42 0.08 4.91
CA ALA A 40 -8.33 -0.88 3.81
C ALA A 40 -7.30 -0.45 2.74
N ILE A 41 -7.29 0.82 2.37
CA ILE A 41 -6.31 1.42 1.44
C ILE A 41 -4.88 1.25 1.98
N ASN A 42 -4.66 1.62 3.24
CA ASN A 42 -3.35 1.46 3.89
C ASN A 42 -2.89 -0.01 3.88
N SER A 43 -3.80 -0.94 4.15
CA SER A 43 -3.49 -2.38 4.11
C SER A 43 -3.14 -2.87 2.70
N ALA A 44 -3.79 -2.33 1.66
CA ALA A 44 -3.48 -2.65 0.27
C ALA A 44 -2.12 -2.07 -0.16
N LEU A 45 -1.83 -0.81 0.17
CA LEU A 45 -0.53 -0.16 -0.08
C LEU A 45 0.60 -0.92 0.60
N LYS A 46 0.39 -1.35 1.84
CA LYS A 46 1.33 -2.15 2.62
C LYS A 46 1.69 -3.47 1.92
N LYS A 47 0.72 -4.16 1.33
CA LYS A 47 0.95 -5.38 0.54
C LYS A 47 1.75 -5.11 -0.73
N VAL A 48 1.41 -4.03 -1.46
CA VAL A 48 2.16 -3.61 -2.65
C VAL A 48 3.62 -3.31 -2.31
N GLY A 49 3.85 -2.61 -1.20
CA GLY A 49 5.19 -2.37 -0.67
C GLY A 49 5.96 -3.67 -0.49
N ILE A 50 5.45 -4.63 0.30
CA ILE A 50 6.10 -5.94 0.52
C ILE A 50 6.40 -6.65 -0.79
N GLU A 51 5.49 -6.63 -1.75
CA GLU A 51 5.71 -7.29 -3.04
C GLU A 51 6.91 -6.66 -3.73
N ILE A 52 6.92 -5.34 -3.92
CA ILE A 52 8.07 -4.58 -4.45
C ILE A 52 9.35 -4.96 -3.71
N LEU A 53 9.25 -5.10 -2.37
CA LEU A 53 10.42 -5.42 -1.57
C LEU A 53 10.99 -6.83 -1.82
N LYS A 54 10.16 -7.81 -2.16
CA LYS A 54 10.62 -9.19 -2.35
C LYS A 54 11.45 -9.37 -3.62
N GLU A 55 11.41 -8.44 -4.57
CA GLU A 55 12.17 -8.51 -5.82
C GLU A 55 13.56 -7.88 -5.68
N GLU A 56 13.72 -6.83 -4.87
CA GLU A 56 15.04 -6.20 -4.63
C GLU A 56 15.99 -7.09 -3.80
N THR A 57 15.47 -8.08 -3.04
CA THR A 57 16.33 -8.99 -2.25
C THR A 57 17.19 -9.96 -3.08
N SER A 58 17.09 -9.96 -4.42
CA SER A 58 17.98 -10.72 -5.29
C SER A 58 19.26 -9.99 -5.73
N ASP A 59 19.37 -8.66 -5.55
CA ASP A 59 20.56 -7.91 -5.98
C ASP A 59 20.98 -6.84 -4.95
N CYS A 60 22.14 -7.05 -4.32
CA CYS A 60 22.89 -6.10 -3.47
C CYS A 60 22.45 -5.88 -2.00
N VAL A 61 23.35 -6.26 -1.08
CA VAL A 61 23.26 -6.17 0.40
C VAL A 61 22.97 -4.74 0.93
N THR A 62 23.24 -3.71 0.13
CA THR A 62 23.12 -2.30 0.53
C THR A 62 21.66 -1.81 0.53
N ASP A 63 20.80 -2.34 -0.34
CA ASP A 63 19.39 -1.94 -0.40
C ASP A 63 18.55 -2.61 0.69
N GLN A 64 19.02 -3.74 1.21
CA GLN A 64 18.41 -4.47 2.32
C GLN A 64 18.33 -3.63 3.61
N GLN A 65 19.32 -2.78 3.90
CA GLN A 65 19.31 -1.90 5.08
C GLN A 65 18.36 -0.71 4.94
N LYS A 66 18.28 -0.09 3.75
CA LYS A 66 17.31 0.99 3.47
C LYS A 66 15.88 0.47 3.53
N PHE A 67 15.68 -0.76 3.08
CA PHE A 67 14.41 -1.45 3.18
C PHE A 67 13.98 -1.79 4.61
N GLU A 68 14.89 -2.28 5.44
CA GLU A 68 14.65 -2.51 6.87
C GLU A 68 14.08 -1.25 7.55
N VAL A 69 14.62 -0.08 7.21
CA VAL A 69 14.14 1.22 7.73
C VAL A 69 12.76 1.56 7.17
N LEU A 70 12.53 1.37 5.87
CA LEU A 70 11.21 1.58 5.27
C LEU A 70 10.16 0.63 5.84
N LEU A 71 10.50 -0.64 6.10
CA LEU A 71 9.63 -1.62 6.75
C LEU A 71 9.28 -1.21 8.18
N LYS A 72 10.24 -0.76 8.98
CA LYS A 72 9.96 -0.30 10.35
C LYS A 72 8.99 0.89 10.36
N ASN A 73 9.20 1.83 9.43
CA ASN A 73 8.35 3.03 9.32
C ASN A 73 6.96 2.74 8.73
N LEU A 74 6.89 1.90 7.69
CA LEU A 74 5.65 1.62 6.97
C LEU A 74 4.75 0.62 7.71
N PHE A 75 5.31 -0.20 8.61
CA PHE A 75 4.56 -1.26 9.29
C PHE A 75 4.34 -1.03 10.79
N LYS A 76 5.00 -0.04 11.42
CA LYS A 76 5.06 0.10 12.89
C LYS A 76 5.27 -1.28 13.57
N LEU A 77 6.15 -2.11 13.00
CA LEU A 77 6.47 -3.40 13.60
C LEU A 77 7.20 -3.10 14.92
N LYS A 78 6.55 -3.46 16.03
CA LYS A 78 7.22 -3.57 17.33
C LYS A 78 8.18 -4.75 17.30
#